data_AF-A0A1J5QSF5-F1
#
_entry.id   AF-A0A1J5QSF5-F1
#
_cell.length_a   1.000
_cell.length_b   1.000
_cell.length_c   1.000
_cell.angle_alpha   90.00
_cell.angle_beta   90.00
_cell.angle_gamma   90.00
#
_symmetry.space_group_name_H-M   'P 1'
#
loop_
_entity.id
_entity.type
_entity.pdbx_description
1 polymer ?
#
loop_
_entity_poly.entity_id
_entity_poly.type
_entity_poly.pdbx_seq_one_letter_code
_entity_poly.pdbx_strand_id
1 'polypeptide(L)'
;MVSESPLSGEPYVLDYPLALETEGTGLLCGEMRFQHKGSRYILDALPLVFVIRHDSSNTWLKSLLEMILAESLNGGAASKVLLDKLSELLFTYALRQYLTDNPSEVGMLAIYGHPRLAKAVNAIHQSPDYAWTLENMAKEAALSRTTFAETFKAVSGWTAGQYLTWWRMQLAWSLLMDGESIADTANKVGYRSESAFSRVFQKMFLVSAGKVRRGLTSEF
;
A
#
# COMPACT_ATOMS: atom_id res chain seq x y z
N MET A 1 -25.09 -9.82 12.38
CA MET A 1 -25.18 -11.25 12.05
C MET A 1 -25.06 -11.28 10.53
N VAL A 2 -23.89 -11.66 10.00
CA VAL A 2 -23.67 -11.68 8.54
C VAL A 2 -24.33 -12.96 8.03
N SER A 3 -25.29 -12.85 7.11
CA SER A 3 -25.89 -14.01 6.46
C SER A 3 -24.82 -14.77 5.69
N GLU A 4 -24.65 -16.08 5.96
CA GLU A 4 -23.68 -16.94 5.27
C GLU A 4 -24.14 -17.37 3.87
N SER A 5 -25.35 -16.98 3.44
CA SER A 5 -25.92 -17.35 2.13
C SER A 5 -25.89 -16.15 1.18
N PRO A 6 -25.29 -16.26 -0.02
CA PRO A 6 -25.37 -15.20 -1.03
C PRO A 6 -26.82 -14.96 -1.43
N LEU A 7 -27.26 -13.70 -1.42
CA LEU A 7 -28.56 -13.30 -1.94
C LEU A 7 -28.62 -13.66 -3.45
N SER A 8 -29.66 -14.39 -3.87
CA SER A 8 -29.87 -14.74 -5.28
C SER A 8 -30.48 -13.57 -6.05
N GLY A 9 -29.86 -13.13 -7.16
CA GLY A 9 -30.36 -12.08 -8.04
C GLY A 9 -29.25 -11.38 -8.83
N GLU A 10 -29.62 -10.58 -9.83
CA GLU A 10 -28.70 -9.65 -10.51
C GLU A 10 -28.32 -8.51 -9.53
N PRO A 11 -27.02 -8.18 -9.35
CA PRO A 11 -26.62 -7.08 -8.49
C PRO A 11 -27.10 -5.74 -9.08
N TYR A 12 -27.72 -4.91 -8.25
CA TYR A 12 -28.13 -3.56 -8.62
C TYR A 12 -27.65 -2.55 -7.57
N VAL A 13 -27.33 -1.34 -8.02
CA VAL A 13 -26.82 -0.27 -7.17
C VAL A 13 -28.00 0.63 -6.78
N LEU A 14 -28.14 0.89 -5.48
CA LEU A 14 -29.08 1.88 -4.94
C LEU A 14 -28.30 3.05 -4.35
N ASP A 15 -28.84 4.26 -4.51
CA ASP A 15 -28.37 5.40 -3.73
C ASP A 15 -28.62 5.13 -2.24
N TYR A 16 -27.68 5.55 -1.40
CA TYR A 16 -27.71 5.24 0.04
C TYR A 16 -29.06 5.51 0.73
N PRO A 17 -29.78 6.63 0.47
CA PRO A 17 -31.10 6.85 1.08
C PRO A 17 -32.18 5.85 0.66
N LEU A 18 -32.09 5.33 -0.57
CA LEU A 18 -33.03 4.34 -1.11
C LEU A 18 -32.70 2.91 -0.64
N ALA A 19 -31.47 2.69 -0.17
CA ALA A 19 -30.97 1.39 0.28
C ALA A 19 -31.21 1.11 1.77
N LEU A 20 -31.63 2.11 2.58
CA LEU A 20 -31.71 2.00 4.04
C LEU A 20 -32.62 0.87 4.56
N GLU A 21 -33.63 0.48 3.79
CA GLU A 21 -34.56 -0.61 4.15
C GLU A 21 -34.31 -1.90 3.35
N THR A 22 -33.24 -1.95 2.56
CA THR A 22 -32.90 -3.13 1.74
C THR A 22 -31.74 -3.87 2.39
N GLU A 23 -31.86 -5.19 2.55
CA GLU A 23 -30.71 -6.01 2.95
C GLU A 23 -29.65 -5.97 1.85
N GLY A 24 -28.42 -5.61 2.20
CA GLY A 24 -27.33 -5.48 1.26
C GLY A 24 -26.03 -5.02 1.89
N THR A 25 -25.04 -4.78 1.04
CA THR A 25 -23.75 -4.22 1.45
C THR A 25 -23.71 -2.74 1.05
N GLY A 26 -23.61 -1.85 2.05
CA GLY A 26 -23.35 -0.44 1.80
C GLY A 26 -21.88 -0.21 1.44
N LEU A 27 -21.64 0.63 0.44
CA LEU A 27 -20.29 1.03 0.03
C LEU A 27 -20.14 2.55 0.17
N LEU A 28 -19.18 2.96 0.98
CA LEU A 28 -18.71 4.35 1.01
C LEU A 28 -17.37 4.42 0.29
N CYS A 29 -17.33 5.18 -0.80
CA CYS A 29 -16.11 5.43 -1.57
C CYS A 29 -15.68 6.89 -1.45
N GLY A 30 -14.37 7.11 -1.46
CA GLY A 30 -13.77 8.43 -1.51
C GLY A 30 -12.38 8.37 -2.15
N GLU A 31 -11.93 9.51 -2.66
CA GLU A 31 -10.57 9.68 -3.16
C GLU A 31 -9.84 10.70 -2.29
N MET A 32 -8.61 10.39 -1.89
CA MET A 32 -7.73 11.31 -1.20
C MET A 32 -6.53 11.66 -2.09
N ARG A 33 -6.33 12.96 -2.30
CA ARG A 33 -5.20 13.49 -3.09
C ARG A 33 -4.22 14.19 -2.17
N PHE A 34 -2.99 13.68 -2.13
CA PHE A 34 -1.93 14.26 -1.33
C PHE A 34 -1.11 15.24 -2.17
N GLN A 35 -0.92 16.47 -1.67
CA GLN A 35 -0.23 17.53 -2.39
C GLN A 35 1.29 17.52 -2.19
N HIS A 36 1.78 16.93 -1.11
CA HIS A 36 3.19 16.95 -0.76
C HIS A 36 3.98 15.87 -1.50
N LYS A 37 5.10 16.21 -2.15
CA LYS A 37 5.94 15.24 -2.89
C LYS A 37 6.41 14.07 -2.03
N GLY A 38 6.59 14.29 -0.73
CA GLY A 38 6.96 13.24 0.24
C GLY A 38 5.86 12.19 0.48
N SER A 39 4.60 12.55 0.27
CA SER A 39 3.47 11.63 0.47
C SER A 39 3.49 10.47 -0.51
N ARG A 40 3.99 10.70 -1.74
CA ARG A 40 4.07 9.67 -2.76
C ARG A 40 4.91 8.48 -2.31
N TYR A 41 6.02 8.72 -1.63
CA TYR A 41 6.89 7.65 -1.14
C TYR A 41 6.27 6.83 0.00
N ILE A 42 5.45 7.47 0.84
CA ILE A 42 4.70 6.77 1.90
C ILE A 42 3.61 5.90 1.26
N LEU A 43 2.86 6.45 0.30
CA LEU A 43 1.81 5.71 -0.42
C LEU A 43 2.38 4.55 -1.24
N ASP A 44 3.53 4.77 -1.89
CA ASP A 44 4.25 3.74 -2.62
C ASP A 44 4.70 2.60 -1.69
N ALA A 45 5.09 2.91 -0.45
CA ALA A 45 5.48 1.91 0.54
C ALA A 45 4.28 1.14 1.15
N LEU A 46 3.05 1.61 0.96
CA LEU A 46 1.86 0.87 1.39
C LEU A 46 1.48 -0.16 0.33
N PRO A 47 0.88 -1.30 0.74
CA PRO A 47 0.31 -2.23 -0.22
C PRO A 47 -0.78 -1.53 -1.04
N LEU A 48 -1.02 -2.01 -2.27
CA LEU A 48 -2.10 -1.51 -3.13
C LEU A 48 -3.45 -1.45 -2.41
N VAL A 49 -3.68 -2.39 -1.51
CA VAL A 49 -4.85 -2.46 -0.63
C VAL A 49 -4.40 -2.95 0.74
N PHE A 50 -4.83 -2.28 1.81
CA PHE A 50 -4.80 -2.81 3.17
C PHE A 50 -6.20 -2.75 3.77
N VAL A 51 -6.53 -3.77 4.58
CA VAL A 51 -7.88 -3.95 5.12
C VAL A 51 -7.85 -3.67 6.62
N ILE A 52 -8.60 -2.65 7.05
CA ILE A 52 -8.88 -2.40 8.46
C ILE A 52 -10.22 -3.05 8.78
N ARG A 53 -10.19 -4.13 9.58
CA ARG A 53 -11.42 -4.79 10.02
C ARG A 53 -12.00 -4.06 11.22
N HIS A 54 -13.33 -3.94 11.24
CA HIS A 54 -14.01 -3.47 12.44
C HIS A 54 -13.99 -4.56 13.51
N ASP A 55 -13.25 -4.32 14.59
CA ASP A 55 -13.17 -5.18 15.77
C ASP A 55 -13.20 -4.33 17.06
N SER A 56 -13.08 -4.98 18.22
CA SER A 56 -13.09 -4.30 19.52
C SER A 56 -11.94 -3.31 19.72
N SER A 57 -10.85 -3.42 18.95
CA SER A 57 -9.72 -2.47 18.96
C SER A 57 -9.95 -1.25 18.07
N ASN A 58 -10.87 -1.35 17.09
CA ASN A 58 -11.10 -0.34 16.06
C ASN A 58 -12.46 0.37 16.18
N THR A 59 -12.88 0.67 17.41
CA THR A 59 -14.15 1.38 17.70
C THR A 59 -14.24 2.75 17.03
N TRP A 60 -13.09 3.39 16.78
CA TRP A 60 -12.98 4.66 16.06
C TRP A 60 -13.53 4.58 14.62
N LEU A 61 -13.45 3.41 13.96
CA LEU A 61 -13.80 3.24 12.56
C LEU A 61 -15.29 3.46 12.32
N LYS A 62 -16.15 2.85 13.16
CA LYS A 62 -17.59 3.01 13.05
C LYS A 62 -18.01 4.48 13.22
N SER A 63 -17.51 5.12 14.28
CA SER A 63 -17.85 6.52 14.58
C SER A 63 -17.41 7.49 13.48
N LEU A 64 -16.23 7.29 12.89
CA LEU A 64 -15.76 8.11 11.77
C LEU A 64 -16.60 7.88 10.50
N LEU A 65 -16.93 6.63 10.17
CA LEU A 65 -17.75 6.32 9.00
C LEU A 65 -19.16 6.91 9.12
N GLU A 66 -19.79 6.82 10.30
CA GLU A 66 -21.10 7.42 10.56
C GLU A 66 -21.08 8.94 10.38
N MET A 67 -20.03 9.62 10.86
CA MET A 67 -19.87 11.07 10.65
C MET A 67 -19.66 11.42 9.18
N ILE A 68 -18.84 10.66 8.45
CA ILE A 68 -18.61 10.89 7.01
C ILE A 68 -19.91 10.68 6.23
N LEU A 69 -20.66 9.62 6.52
CA LEU A 69 -21.95 9.35 5.89
C LEU A 69 -22.93 10.50 6.15
N ALA A 70 -23.10 10.91 7.41
CA ALA A 70 -24.01 11.99 7.76
C ALA A 70 -23.64 13.31 7.05
N GLU A 71 -22.34 13.65 7.00
CA GLU A 71 -21.87 14.86 6.35
C GLU A 71 -22.04 14.79 4.82
N SER A 72 -21.82 13.62 4.21
CA SER A 72 -21.96 13.41 2.77
C SER A 72 -23.40 13.62 2.28
N LEU A 73 -24.38 13.31 3.13
CA LEU A 73 -25.81 13.45 2.81
C LEU A 73 -26.34 14.87 3.02
N ASN A 74 -25.68 15.69 3.85
CA ASN A 74 -26.12 17.05 4.15
C ASN A 74 -25.79 18.08 3.05
N GLY A 75 -24.81 17.80 2.17
CA GLY A 75 -24.63 18.49 0.88
C GLY A 75 -24.33 20.01 0.91
N GLY A 76 -23.91 20.58 2.03
CA GLY A 76 -23.68 22.03 2.19
C GLY A 76 -22.30 22.51 1.75
N ALA A 77 -22.11 23.83 1.61
CA ALA A 77 -20.82 24.43 1.26
C ALA A 77 -19.70 24.14 2.28
N ALA A 78 -20.06 23.99 3.57
CA ALA A 78 -19.14 23.59 4.63
C ALA A 78 -18.82 22.07 4.63
N SER A 79 -19.66 21.26 4.00
CA SER A 79 -19.55 19.80 4.00
C SER A 79 -18.28 19.32 3.30
N LYS A 80 -17.81 20.03 2.27
CA LYS A 80 -16.53 19.69 1.62
C LYS A 80 -15.35 19.77 2.59
N VAL A 81 -15.25 20.85 3.35
CA VAL A 81 -14.13 21.06 4.30
C VAL A 81 -14.19 20.04 5.43
N LEU A 82 -15.39 19.74 5.93
CA LEU A 82 -15.59 18.72 6.95
C LEU A 82 -15.25 17.32 6.44
N LEU A 83 -15.72 16.95 5.25
CA LEU A 83 -15.38 15.68 4.60
C LEU A 83 -13.87 15.54 4.36
N ASP A 84 -13.19 16.61 3.94
CA ASP A 84 -11.73 16.60 3.78
C ASP A 84 -11.03 16.28 5.12
N LYS A 85 -11.49 16.91 6.21
CA LYS A 85 -10.92 16.70 7.56
C LYS A 85 -11.25 15.31 8.13
N LEU A 86 -12.47 14.84 7.95
CA LEU A 86 -12.87 13.50 8.38
C LEU A 86 -12.14 12.41 7.59
N SER A 87 -11.93 12.61 6.28
CA SER A 87 -11.16 11.70 5.43
C SER A 87 -9.68 11.67 5.83
N GLU A 88 -9.09 12.83 6.11
CA GLU A 88 -7.72 12.95 6.65
C GLU A 88 -7.56 12.17 7.96
N LEU A 89 -8.54 12.29 8.86
CA LEU A 89 -8.55 11.59 10.12
C LEU A 89 -8.72 10.08 9.94
N LEU A 90 -9.65 9.65 9.09
CA LEU A 90 -9.87 8.24 8.72
C LEU A 90 -8.59 7.60 8.21
N PHE A 91 -7.92 8.23 7.24
CA PHE A 91 -6.65 7.74 6.69
C PHE A 91 -5.56 7.67 7.76
N THR A 92 -5.46 8.68 8.62
CA THR A 92 -4.46 8.72 9.69
C THR A 92 -4.63 7.56 10.68
N TYR A 93 -5.86 7.29 11.10
CA TYR A 93 -6.15 6.15 11.98
C TYR A 93 -5.94 4.80 11.27
N ALA A 94 -6.37 4.69 10.01
CA ALA A 94 -6.17 3.48 9.22
C ALA A 94 -4.68 3.16 9.03
N LEU A 95 -3.87 4.18 8.71
CA LEU A 95 -2.42 4.05 8.60
C LEU A 95 -1.78 3.66 9.94
N ARG A 96 -2.19 4.31 11.04
CA ARG A 96 -1.70 3.96 12.39
C ARG A 96 -2.01 2.51 12.76
N GLN A 97 -3.22 2.05 12.48
CA GLN A 97 -3.63 0.68 12.74
C GLN A 97 -2.82 -0.30 11.88
N TYR A 98 -2.72 -0.06 10.58
CA TYR A 98 -1.92 -0.89 9.67
C TYR A 98 -0.47 -1.03 10.16
N LEU A 99 0.13 0.06 10.62
CA LEU A 99 1.48 0.07 11.15
C LEU A 99 1.62 -0.64 12.50
N THR A 100 0.59 -0.60 13.33
CA THR A 100 0.55 -1.33 14.60
C THR A 100 0.49 -2.84 14.34
N ASP A 101 -0.30 -3.26 13.36
CA ASP A 101 -0.47 -4.66 12.98
C ASP A 101 0.75 -5.19 12.18
N ASN A 102 1.51 -4.31 11.53
CA ASN A 102 2.67 -4.64 10.70
C ASN A 102 3.94 -3.91 11.18
N PRO A 103 4.50 -4.27 12.35
CA PRO A 103 5.66 -3.59 12.93
C PRO A 103 6.93 -3.64 12.06
N SER A 104 7.05 -4.62 11.15
CA SER A 104 8.13 -4.66 10.16
C SER A 104 8.05 -3.54 9.10
N GLU A 105 6.84 -3.06 8.81
CA GLU A 105 6.57 -1.95 7.88
C GLU A 105 6.87 -0.60 8.54
N VAL A 106 6.69 -0.50 9.88
CA VAL A 106 7.06 0.69 10.68
C VAL A 106 8.55 1.00 10.56
N GLY A 107 9.41 -0.03 10.60
CA GLY A 107 10.85 0.14 10.39
C GLY A 107 11.15 0.72 9.01
N MET A 108 10.46 0.26 7.96
CA MET A 108 10.64 0.81 6.62
C MET A 108 10.17 2.26 6.50
N LEU A 109 9.06 2.63 7.15
CA LEU A 109 8.63 4.03 7.19
C LEU A 109 9.58 4.95 7.96
N ALA A 110 10.28 4.43 8.98
CA ALA A 110 11.30 5.20 9.71
C ALA A 110 12.45 5.67 8.80
N ILE A 111 12.70 4.99 7.67
CA ILE A 111 13.68 5.43 6.68
C ILE A 111 13.33 6.80 6.10
N TYR A 112 12.04 7.07 5.86
CA TYR A 112 11.60 8.36 5.32
C TYR A 112 11.75 9.52 6.31
N GLY A 113 11.73 9.22 7.62
CA GLY A 113 12.06 10.18 8.66
C GLY A 113 13.56 10.50 8.76
N HIS A 114 14.44 9.67 8.18
CA HIS A 114 15.88 9.87 8.21
C HIS A 114 16.38 10.61 6.95
N PRO A 115 16.81 11.89 7.04
CA PRO A 115 17.03 12.75 5.86
C PRO A 115 18.01 12.19 4.81
N ARG A 116 19.03 11.44 5.24
CA ARG A 116 20.03 10.84 4.33
C ARG A 116 19.58 9.52 3.71
N LEU A 117 18.96 8.63 4.50
CA LEU A 117 18.48 7.34 3.98
C LEU A 117 17.29 7.55 3.03
N ALA A 118 16.43 8.53 3.33
CA ALA A 118 15.34 8.93 2.44
C ALA A 118 15.82 9.28 1.02
N LYS A 119 17.01 9.90 0.86
CA LYS A 119 17.58 10.18 -0.48
C LYS A 119 17.88 8.90 -1.26
N ALA A 120 18.56 7.95 -0.62
CA ALA A 120 18.87 6.66 -1.25
C ALA A 120 17.61 5.87 -1.60
N VAL A 121 16.64 5.83 -0.70
CA VAL A 121 15.35 5.18 -0.95
C VAL A 121 14.59 5.85 -2.09
N ASN A 122 14.49 7.18 -2.11
CA ASN A 122 13.84 7.90 -3.20
C ASN A 122 14.49 7.61 -4.55
N ALA A 123 15.82 7.52 -4.60
CA ALA A 123 16.54 7.16 -5.83
C ALA A 123 16.25 5.71 -6.27
N ILE A 124 16.21 4.76 -5.33
CA ILE A 124 15.79 3.37 -5.60
C ILE A 124 14.37 3.33 -6.18
N HIS A 125 13.46 4.15 -5.64
CA HIS A 125 12.07 4.17 -6.08
C HIS A 125 11.90 4.73 -7.49
N GLN A 126 12.69 5.75 -7.83
CA GLN A 126 12.66 6.36 -9.16
C GLN A 126 13.26 5.45 -10.24
N SER A 127 14.27 4.64 -9.88
CA SER A 127 14.99 3.79 -10.83
C SER A 127 15.13 2.36 -10.28
N PRO A 128 14.03 1.60 -10.17
CA PRO A 128 14.04 0.25 -9.58
C PRO A 128 14.83 -0.75 -10.43
N ASP A 129 14.94 -0.52 -11.73
CA ASP A 129 15.67 -1.33 -12.71
C ASP A 129 17.19 -1.15 -12.66
N TYR A 130 17.66 -0.04 -12.09
CA TYR A 130 19.08 0.28 -12.00
C TYR A 130 19.89 -0.80 -11.25
N ALA A 131 21.16 -0.96 -11.63
CA ALA A 131 22.09 -1.90 -11.02
C ALA A 131 22.58 -1.42 -9.64
N TRP A 132 21.64 -1.31 -8.69
CA TRP A 132 21.92 -0.90 -7.33
C TRP A 132 22.89 -1.85 -6.63
N THR A 133 23.90 -1.25 -6.02
CA THR A 133 24.90 -1.86 -5.15
C THR A 133 24.87 -1.13 -3.82
N LEU A 134 25.37 -1.75 -2.76
CA LEU A 134 25.45 -1.07 -1.47
C LEU A 134 26.27 0.23 -1.56
N GLU A 135 27.26 0.29 -2.46
CA GLU A 135 28.10 1.46 -2.66
C GLU A 135 27.35 2.62 -3.32
N ASN A 136 26.60 2.38 -4.40
CA ASN A 136 25.85 3.46 -5.06
C ASN A 136 24.64 3.91 -4.23
N MET A 137 23.98 3.02 -3.47
CA MET A 137 22.97 3.42 -2.49
C MET A 137 23.58 4.34 -1.40
N ALA A 138 24.77 4.00 -0.90
CA ALA A 138 25.46 4.83 0.10
C ALA A 138 25.84 6.21 -0.46
N LYS A 139 26.25 6.27 -1.74
CA LYS A 139 26.54 7.53 -2.45
C LYS A 139 25.31 8.45 -2.48
N GLU A 140 24.12 7.93 -2.77
CA GLU A 140 22.87 8.70 -2.73
C GLU A 140 22.57 9.26 -1.33
N ALA A 141 22.88 8.50 -0.28
CA ALA A 141 22.76 8.95 1.11
C ALA A 141 23.92 9.87 1.56
N ALA A 142 24.89 10.14 0.68
CA ALA A 142 26.16 10.81 0.97
C ALA A 142 26.97 10.14 2.11
N LEU A 143 26.74 8.85 2.38
CA LEU A 143 27.35 8.09 3.48
C LEU A 143 28.49 7.20 2.97
N SER A 144 29.39 6.81 3.87
CA SER A 144 30.29 5.69 3.59
C SER A 144 29.48 4.39 3.44
N ARG A 145 30.01 3.41 2.71
CA ARG A 145 29.35 2.10 2.52
C ARG A 145 29.01 1.42 3.84
N THR A 146 29.93 1.44 4.81
CA THR A 146 29.75 0.79 6.12
C THR A 146 28.72 1.53 6.96
N THR A 147 28.87 2.86 7.09
CA THR A 147 27.92 3.68 7.86
C THR A 147 26.51 3.60 7.28
N PHE A 148 26.37 3.58 5.95
CA PHE A 148 25.07 3.39 5.31
C PHE A 148 24.43 2.05 5.70
N ALA A 149 25.17 0.94 5.59
CA ALA A 149 24.64 -0.39 5.90
C ALA A 149 24.19 -0.51 7.36
N GLU A 150 25.03 -0.05 8.29
CA GLU A 150 24.74 -0.07 9.74
C GLU A 150 23.55 0.83 10.07
N THR A 151 23.54 2.06 9.55
CA THR A 151 22.45 3.02 9.81
C THR A 151 21.15 2.52 9.20
N PHE A 152 21.17 1.99 7.98
CA PHE A 152 19.99 1.45 7.32
C PHE A 152 19.40 0.30 8.12
N LYS A 153 20.24 -0.63 8.60
CA LYS A 153 19.79 -1.77 9.42
C LYS A 153 19.27 -1.34 10.79
N ALA A 154 19.92 -0.37 11.42
CA ALA A 154 19.50 0.14 12.73
C ALA A 154 18.16 0.89 12.66
N VAL A 155 17.94 1.70 11.61
CA VAL A 155 16.71 2.47 11.44
C VAL A 155 15.56 1.59 10.96
N SER A 156 15.82 0.72 9.98
CA SER A 156 14.73 -0.03 9.31
C SER A 156 14.49 -1.44 9.81
N GLY A 157 15.46 -2.02 10.52
CA GLY A 157 15.47 -3.45 10.82
C GLY A 157 15.83 -4.34 9.61
N TRP A 158 16.06 -3.77 8.43
CA TRP A 158 16.31 -4.48 7.17
C TRP A 158 17.69 -4.14 6.60
N THR A 159 18.28 -5.02 5.80
CA THR A 159 19.43 -4.61 4.98
C THR A 159 18.94 -3.84 3.75
N ALA A 160 19.76 -2.93 3.22
CA ALA A 160 19.39 -2.18 2.01
C ALA A 160 19.08 -3.09 0.81
N GLY A 161 19.73 -4.26 0.71
CA GLY A 161 19.44 -5.25 -0.32
C GLY A 161 18.10 -5.98 -0.11
N GLN A 162 17.72 -6.25 1.14
CA GLN A 162 16.38 -6.77 1.46
C GLN A 162 15.31 -5.75 1.06
N TYR A 163 15.52 -4.48 1.38
CA TYR A 163 14.62 -3.39 1.01
C TYR A 163 14.44 -3.28 -0.50
N LEU A 164 15.54 -3.21 -1.26
CA LEU A 164 15.49 -3.15 -2.73
C LEU A 164 14.72 -4.34 -3.32
N THR A 165 14.95 -5.54 -2.79
CA THR A 165 14.28 -6.76 -3.28
C THR A 165 12.77 -6.65 -3.04
N TRP A 166 12.37 -6.26 -1.83
CA TRP A 166 10.96 -6.06 -1.50
C TRP A 166 10.31 -5.00 -2.38
N TRP A 167 10.95 -3.84 -2.54
CA TRP A 167 10.43 -2.76 -3.39
C TRP A 167 10.19 -3.22 -4.83
N ARG A 168 11.17 -3.91 -5.42
CA ARG A 168 11.06 -4.48 -6.77
C ARG A 168 9.90 -5.47 -6.90
N MET A 169 9.65 -6.28 -5.87
CA MET A 169 8.56 -7.25 -5.88
C MET A 169 7.18 -6.59 -5.73
N GLN A 170 7.06 -5.54 -4.91
CA GLN A 170 5.82 -4.76 -4.81
C GLN A 170 5.46 -4.12 -6.15
N LEU A 171 6.44 -3.48 -6.79
CA LEU A 171 6.24 -2.91 -8.13
C LEU A 171 5.88 -3.98 -9.17
N ALA A 172 6.54 -5.14 -9.10
CA ALA A 172 6.25 -6.25 -10.00
C ALA A 172 4.82 -6.79 -9.84
N TRP A 173 4.30 -6.84 -8.62
CA TRP A 173 2.93 -7.25 -8.36
C TRP A 173 1.94 -6.34 -9.10
N SER A 174 2.10 -5.02 -8.97
CA SER A 174 1.26 -4.03 -9.65
C SER A 174 1.31 -4.20 -11.17
N LEU A 175 2.52 -4.29 -11.75
CA LEU A 175 2.69 -4.48 -13.19
C LEU A 175 1.99 -5.76 -13.70
N LEU A 176 2.12 -6.86 -12.97
CA LEU A 176 1.47 -8.12 -13.34
C LEU A 176 -0.06 -8.01 -13.27
N MET A 177 -0.60 -7.36 -12.24
CA MET A 177 -2.04 -7.10 -12.12
C MET A 177 -2.57 -6.26 -13.29
N ASP A 178 -1.76 -5.33 -13.79
CA ASP A 178 -2.07 -4.53 -14.99
C ASP A 178 -1.91 -5.33 -16.31
N GLY A 179 -1.59 -6.62 -16.22
CA GLY A 179 -1.54 -7.55 -17.34
C GLY A 179 -0.18 -7.67 -18.03
N GLU A 180 0.84 -6.95 -17.55
CA GLU A 180 2.19 -6.96 -18.11
C GLU A 180 2.77 -8.36 -18.20
N SER A 181 3.60 -8.61 -19.21
CA SER A 181 4.25 -9.91 -19.35
C SER A 181 5.25 -10.14 -18.21
N ILE A 182 5.51 -11.41 -17.89
CA ILE A 182 6.51 -11.77 -16.87
C ILE A 182 7.90 -11.26 -17.27
N ALA A 183 8.22 -11.35 -18.57
CA ALA A 183 9.48 -10.87 -19.13
C ALA A 183 9.64 -9.35 -18.97
N ASP A 184 8.62 -8.58 -19.36
CA ASP A 184 8.66 -7.12 -19.27
C ASP A 184 8.69 -6.65 -17.83
N THR A 185 7.91 -7.29 -16.96
CA THR A 185 7.93 -7.02 -15.52
C THR A 185 9.32 -7.26 -14.92
N ALA A 186 9.94 -8.41 -15.21
CA ALA A 186 11.28 -8.74 -14.72
C ALA A 186 12.30 -7.68 -15.16
N ASN A 187 12.25 -7.24 -16.41
CA ASN A 187 13.12 -6.19 -16.93
C ASN A 187 12.88 -4.84 -16.23
N LYS A 188 11.62 -4.40 -16.12
CA LYS A 188 11.23 -3.13 -15.47
C LYS A 188 11.62 -3.06 -13.99
N VAL A 189 11.74 -4.21 -13.32
CA VAL A 189 12.16 -4.27 -11.91
C VAL A 189 13.61 -4.69 -11.74
N GLY A 190 14.41 -4.72 -12.82
CA GLY A 190 15.87 -4.87 -12.75
C GLY A 190 16.38 -6.31 -12.62
N TYR A 191 15.58 -7.30 -13.01
CA TYR A 191 15.97 -8.70 -13.10
C TYR A 191 16.36 -9.08 -14.53
N ARG A 192 17.58 -9.58 -14.71
CA ARG A 192 18.09 -10.06 -16.01
C ARG A 192 17.56 -11.45 -16.41
N SER A 193 16.80 -12.09 -15.53
CA SER A 193 16.36 -13.48 -15.70
C SER A 193 14.96 -13.64 -15.13
N GLU A 194 14.02 -14.03 -15.99
CA GLU A 194 12.64 -14.35 -15.62
C GLU A 194 12.55 -15.45 -14.58
N SER A 195 13.44 -16.45 -14.64
CA SER A 195 13.45 -17.56 -13.68
C SER A 195 14.01 -17.12 -12.33
N ALA A 196 14.95 -16.19 -12.28
CA ALA A 196 15.40 -15.58 -11.03
C ALA A 196 14.29 -14.70 -10.42
N PHE A 197 13.68 -13.85 -11.23
CA PHE A 197 12.53 -13.03 -10.84
C PHE A 197 11.39 -13.88 -10.27
N SER A 198 10.92 -14.88 -11.03
CA SER A 198 9.77 -15.70 -10.67
C SER A 198 9.99 -16.48 -9.37
N ARG A 199 11.22 -16.96 -9.12
CA ARG A 199 11.57 -17.64 -7.86
C ARG A 199 11.49 -16.70 -6.66
N VAL A 200 12.01 -15.49 -6.78
CA VAL A 200 11.96 -14.49 -5.69
C VAL A 200 10.52 -14.04 -5.45
N PHE A 201 9.77 -13.79 -6.53
CA PHE A 201 8.36 -13.42 -6.47
C PHE A 201 7.53 -14.49 -5.75
N GLN A 202 7.65 -15.76 -6.17
CA GLN A 202 6.92 -16.87 -5.56
C GLN A 202 7.33 -17.07 -4.09
N LYS A 203 8.61 -16.92 -3.77
CA LYS A 203 9.08 -17.01 -2.38
C LYS A 203 8.47 -15.91 -1.50
N MET A 204 8.29 -14.71 -2.04
CA MET A 204 7.78 -13.56 -1.30
C MET A 204 6.26 -13.63 -1.11
N PHE A 205 5.52 -13.89 -2.18
CA PHE A 205 4.06 -13.80 -2.16
C PHE A 205 3.35 -15.15 -2.04
N LEU A 206 4.10 -16.26 -2.01
CA LEU A 206 3.57 -17.63 -1.98
C LEU A 206 2.64 -17.99 -3.17
N VAL A 207 2.60 -17.12 -4.19
CA VAL A 207 1.85 -17.29 -5.43
C VAL A 207 2.76 -16.99 -6.62
N SER A 208 2.54 -17.67 -7.75
CA SER A 208 3.36 -17.44 -8.94
C SER A 208 2.98 -16.15 -9.66
N ALA A 209 3.97 -15.46 -10.25
CA ALA A 209 3.76 -14.24 -11.04
C ALA A 209 2.71 -14.43 -12.15
N GLY A 210 2.70 -15.62 -12.79
CA GLY A 210 1.70 -15.94 -13.81
C GLY A 210 0.28 -16.10 -13.27
N LYS A 211 0.08 -16.55 -12.02
CA LYS A 211 -1.25 -16.59 -11.39
C LYS A 211 -1.76 -15.18 -11.11
N VAL A 212 -0.90 -14.31 -10.55
CA VAL A 212 -1.23 -12.90 -10.29
C VAL A 212 -1.61 -12.19 -11.59
N ARG A 213 -0.81 -12.34 -12.65
CA ARG A 213 -1.11 -11.75 -13.97
C ARG A 213 -2.46 -12.15 -14.57
N ARG A 214 -2.92 -13.36 -14.30
CA ARG A 214 -4.22 -13.86 -14.80
C ARG A 214 -5.41 -13.43 -13.93
N GLY A 215 -5.19 -12.65 -12.87
CA GLY A 215 -6.22 -12.32 -11.89
C GLY A 215 -6.68 -13.51 -11.06
N LEU A 216 -5.89 -14.60 -11.03
CA LEU A 216 -6.24 -15.85 -10.33
C LEU A 216 -5.61 -15.90 -8.93
N THR A 217 -5.67 -14.80 -8.19
CA THR A 217 -5.41 -14.78 -6.75
C THR A 217 -6.68 -15.21 -6.03
N SER A 218 -7.02 -16.48 -6.15
CA SER A 218 -8.04 -17.13 -5.33
C SER A 218 -7.51 -17.25 -3.90
N GLU A 219 -8.20 -16.60 -2.97
CA GLU A 219 -8.31 -16.89 -1.54
C GLU A 219 -7.00 -17.02 -0.74
N PHE A 220 -6.66 -15.95 -0.01
CA PHE A 220 -6.19 -16.01 1.37
C PHE A 220 -6.77 -14.81 2.14
#